data_AF-A0A522EWJ3-F1
#
_entry.id   AF-A0A522EWJ3-F1
#
_cell.length_a   1.000
_cell.length_b   1.000
_cell.length_c   1.000
_cell.angle_alpha   90.00
_cell.angle_beta   90.00
_cell.angle_gamma   90.00
#
_symmetry.space_group_name_H-M   'P 1'
#
loop_
_entity.id
_entity.type
_entity.pdbx_description
1 polymer ?
#
loop_
_entity_poly.entity_id
_entity_poly.type
_entity_poly.pdbx_seq_one_letter_code
_entity_poly.pdbx_strand_id
1 'polypeptide(L)'
;MKIIILGLALLLSSSPLFWRGVGGEVFGQDSIDNSIQQKLENLAENSRNEEEDYSELFRTLDFYKKHPINLNNTRSIQLTELGLLDDIQIESLFSHIEKNGKLLSVYELQSIDGFVIPTIEKILPYVKVADLTEEPHTTLKEIIKNGDHELILRGQQVLENQKGFSSIDSAGISNSPNSRYMGSPQKIYSRYRFSYGKNVSAGVTGEKDAGELFFNQNNKYNYLYYDSLMKGKQKTGFDFYSAHFFIKNIRFVKALAIGDYQAGFGQGLTTWSGLAYGKSSDAINIKRISPGIRPYASVDENRFMRGFALTSGTDQFQGTGFFSRKKMDANIIYPDSSTMDGVYSLQTTGLHSTPSEIIDKDAITKTVFGGNISYRKRKYSFGLTGMHTLFDAALNHSPSSYNQFEFSGKQLTNFGSDYSLLFHNFNFFGELAVSTNPDPKGGNTKAPFRAGGYGYAFLNGCIVSLDPKLSLALLHRNYQRNFRSLSANAFSESTKPA
;
A
#
# COMPACT_ATOMS: atom_id res chain seq x y z
N MET A 1 -24.70 -13.30 15.22
CA MET A 1 -24.45 -12.66 13.92
C MET A 1 -24.22 -13.71 12.84
N LYS A 2 -25.28 -14.11 12.12
CA LYS A 2 -25.16 -14.94 10.91
C LYS A 2 -24.84 -14.04 9.70
N ILE A 3 -23.73 -14.29 9.02
CA ILE A 3 -23.30 -13.58 7.81
C ILE A 3 -23.36 -14.55 6.63
N ILE A 4 -23.90 -14.13 5.49
CA ILE A 4 -23.74 -14.84 4.22
C ILE A 4 -22.77 -14.05 3.34
N ILE A 5 -21.80 -14.76 2.76
CA ILE A 5 -20.88 -14.25 1.76
C ILE A 5 -21.10 -15.09 0.50
N LEU A 6 -21.57 -14.47 -0.59
CA LEU A 6 -21.58 -15.06 -1.92
C LEU A 6 -20.45 -14.43 -2.73
N GLY A 7 -19.42 -15.22 -3.06
CA GLY A 7 -18.32 -14.79 -3.90
C GLY A 7 -18.23 -15.64 -5.16
N LEU A 8 -18.14 -14.99 -6.32
CA LEU A 8 -17.79 -15.61 -7.59
C LEU A 8 -16.44 -15.02 -8.04
N ALA A 9 -15.43 -15.87 -8.14
CA ALA A 9 -14.15 -15.51 -8.73
C ALA A 9 -13.97 -16.32 -10.03
N LEU A 10 -13.87 -15.63 -11.16
CA LEU A 10 -13.59 -16.20 -12.47
C LEU A 10 -12.17 -15.81 -12.86
N LEU A 11 -11.30 -16.81 -12.96
CA LEU A 11 -9.96 -16.69 -13.53
C LEU A 11 -9.99 -17.30 -14.92
N LEU A 12 -9.88 -16.45 -15.95
CA LEU A 12 -9.75 -16.89 -17.33
C LEU A 12 -8.27 -16.79 -17.70
N SER A 13 -7.54 -17.88 -17.48
CA SER A 13 -6.21 -18.09 -18.07
C SER A 13 -6.35 -18.87 -19.39
N SER A 14 -5.36 -18.78 -20.27
CA SER A 14 -5.26 -19.58 -21.51
C SER A 14 -4.97 -21.09 -21.25
N SER A 15 -5.36 -21.61 -20.09
CA SER A 15 -5.22 -22.98 -19.58
C SER A 15 -6.45 -23.33 -18.72
N PRO A 16 -6.86 -24.61 -18.56
CA PRO A 16 -8.26 -24.98 -18.36
C PRO A 16 -8.88 -24.41 -17.07
N LEU A 17 -10.15 -24.02 -17.20
CA LEU A 17 -11.02 -23.47 -16.15
C LEU A 17 -10.96 -24.31 -14.86
N PHE A 18 -10.56 -23.69 -13.76
CA PHE A 18 -10.82 -24.21 -12.42
C PHE A 18 -12.03 -23.50 -11.80
N TRP A 19 -13.12 -24.25 -11.65
CA TRP A 19 -14.28 -23.87 -10.85
C TRP A 19 -13.95 -24.09 -9.37
N ARG A 20 -14.05 -23.06 -8.53
CA ARG A 20 -14.00 -23.21 -7.06
C ARG A 20 -15.29 -22.64 -6.46
N GLY A 21 -16.17 -23.54 -6.02
CA GLY A 21 -17.29 -23.19 -5.13
C GLY A 21 -16.77 -23.03 -3.71
N VAL A 22 -17.12 -21.92 -3.06
CA VAL A 22 -16.82 -21.70 -1.64
C VAL A 22 -17.90 -22.42 -0.81
N GLY A 23 -17.68 -23.71 -0.59
CA GLY A 23 -18.28 -24.49 0.49
C GLY A 23 -17.16 -24.91 1.43
N GLY A 24 -17.37 -24.75 2.73
CA GLY A 24 -16.40 -25.11 3.76
C GLY A 24 -16.15 -26.61 3.79
N GLU A 25 -15.19 -27.06 2.99
CA GLU A 25 -14.46 -28.31 3.19
C GLU A 25 -12.98 -27.97 3.08
N VAL A 26 -12.25 -28.23 4.16
CA VAL A 26 -10.79 -28.17 4.22
C VAL A 26 -10.27 -29.29 3.34
N PHE A 27 -10.11 -29.02 2.05
CA PHE A 27 -9.30 -29.84 1.18
C PHE A 27 -7.84 -29.49 1.46
N GLY A 28 -7.12 -30.48 2.01
CA GLY A 28 -5.68 -30.41 2.28
C GLY A 28 -4.95 -29.83 1.08
N GLN A 29 -4.41 -28.64 1.27
CA GLN A 29 -3.59 -27.95 0.31
C GLN A 29 -2.20 -28.56 0.41
N ASP A 30 -1.69 -29.12 -0.69
CA ASP A 30 -0.29 -29.58 -0.81
C ASP A 30 0.62 -28.60 -0.08
N SER A 31 1.33 -29.13 0.92
CA SER A 31 2.11 -28.42 1.94
C SER A 31 2.60 -27.05 1.49
N ILE A 32 1.85 -25.99 1.83
CA ILE A 32 2.44 -24.67 1.92
C ILE A 32 3.50 -24.82 3.00
N ASP A 33 4.77 -24.59 2.63
CA ASP A 33 5.88 -24.62 3.58
C ASP A 33 5.48 -23.83 4.84
N ASN A 34 5.62 -24.45 6.02
CA ASN A 34 5.29 -23.85 7.32
C ASN A 34 5.93 -22.46 7.48
N SER A 35 7.08 -22.21 6.84
CA SER A 35 7.74 -20.90 6.86
C SER A 35 6.99 -19.82 6.06
N ILE A 36 6.35 -20.20 4.95
CA ILE A 36 5.49 -19.31 4.16
C ILE A 36 4.17 -19.10 4.91
N GLN A 37 3.61 -20.15 5.50
CA GLN A 37 2.40 -20.04 6.32
C GLN A 37 2.60 -19.14 7.54
N GLN A 38 3.67 -19.30 8.30
CA GLN A 38 3.96 -18.45 9.46
C GLN A 38 4.22 -17.00 9.04
N LYS A 39 4.90 -16.80 7.89
CA LYS A 39 5.03 -15.47 7.31
C LYS A 39 3.66 -14.89 6.96
N LEU A 40 2.77 -15.67 6.35
CA LEU A 40 1.39 -15.30 6.02
C LEU A 40 0.52 -15.05 7.26
N GLU A 41 0.71 -15.78 8.34
CA GLU A 41 0.00 -15.59 9.62
C GLU A 41 0.44 -14.30 10.31
N ASN A 42 1.75 -14.06 10.42
CA ASN A 42 2.31 -12.80 10.94
C ASN A 42 1.85 -11.58 10.11
N LEU A 43 1.72 -11.82 8.81
CA LEU A 43 1.21 -10.89 7.83
C LEU A 43 -0.30 -10.64 8.06
N ALA A 44 -1.12 -11.68 8.22
CA ALA A 44 -2.57 -11.60 8.44
C ALA A 44 -2.98 -11.02 9.82
N GLU A 45 -2.19 -11.27 10.86
CA GLU A 45 -2.47 -10.81 12.23
C GLU A 45 -2.50 -9.27 12.34
N ASN A 46 -1.76 -8.58 11.46
CA ASN A 46 -1.63 -7.13 11.44
C ASN A 46 -2.60 -6.41 10.47
N SER A 47 -3.44 -7.14 9.72
CA SER A 47 -4.23 -6.61 8.59
C SER A 47 -5.69 -7.03 8.64
N ARG A 48 -6.47 -6.46 9.56
CA ARG A 48 -7.91 -6.74 9.60
C ARG A 48 -8.67 -6.20 8.37
N ASN A 49 -8.12 -5.25 7.61
CA ASN A 49 -8.82 -4.56 6.51
C ASN A 49 -8.05 -4.47 5.16
N GLU A 50 -6.88 -5.08 5.00
CA GLU A 50 -6.00 -4.88 3.82
C GLU A 50 -5.57 -6.21 3.19
N GLU A 51 -6.52 -6.96 2.58
CA GLU A 51 -6.34 -8.29 1.97
C GLU A 51 -5.31 -8.34 0.80
N GLU A 52 -4.77 -7.21 0.35
CA GLU A 52 -4.19 -7.09 -0.99
C GLU A 52 -2.69 -7.20 -1.14
N ASP A 53 -1.90 -6.74 -0.18
CA ASP A 53 -0.45 -6.90 -0.25
C ASP A 53 -0.05 -8.39 -0.10
N TYR A 54 -0.89 -9.22 0.56
CA TYR A 54 -0.75 -10.69 0.60
C TYR A 54 -0.93 -11.34 -0.77
N SER A 55 -1.96 -10.89 -1.47
CA SER A 55 -2.28 -11.39 -2.81
C SER A 55 -1.13 -11.12 -3.78
N GLU A 56 -0.41 -10.00 -3.62
CA GLU A 56 0.71 -9.63 -4.49
C GLU A 56 1.97 -10.50 -4.25
N LEU A 57 2.31 -10.82 -2.99
CA LEU A 57 3.39 -11.78 -2.69
C LEU A 57 3.04 -13.18 -3.18
N PHE A 58 1.80 -13.64 -2.95
CA PHE A 58 1.35 -14.94 -3.44
C PHE A 58 1.42 -15.03 -4.97
N ARG A 59 0.95 -14.00 -5.67
CA ARG A 59 1.06 -13.91 -7.14
C ARG A 59 2.52 -13.91 -7.61
N THR A 60 3.40 -13.21 -6.89
CA THR A 60 4.84 -13.20 -7.17
C THR A 60 5.43 -14.59 -7.09
N LEU A 61 5.08 -15.35 -6.04
CA LEU A 61 5.55 -16.73 -5.85
C LEU A 61 4.92 -17.69 -6.87
N ASP A 62 3.62 -17.61 -7.15
CA ASP A 62 2.95 -18.43 -8.17
C ASP A 62 3.54 -18.18 -9.57
N PHE A 63 3.82 -16.92 -9.90
CA PHE A 63 4.48 -16.56 -11.14
C PHE A 63 5.86 -17.21 -11.25
N TYR A 64 6.70 -17.12 -10.21
CA TYR A 64 8.05 -17.70 -10.27
C TYR A 64 8.06 -19.23 -10.16
N LYS A 65 7.00 -19.84 -9.62
CA LYS A 65 6.82 -21.29 -9.68
C LYS A 65 6.61 -21.77 -11.13
N LYS A 66 5.90 -20.97 -11.94
CA LYS A 66 5.69 -21.23 -13.38
C LYS A 66 6.85 -20.75 -14.26
N HIS A 67 7.55 -19.69 -13.82
CA HIS A 67 8.65 -19.05 -14.54
C HIS A 67 9.90 -18.92 -13.64
N PRO A 68 10.62 -20.02 -13.33
CA PRO A 68 11.73 -19.98 -12.39
C PRO A 68 12.85 -19.03 -12.79
N ILE A 69 13.38 -18.31 -11.81
CA ILE A 69 14.49 -17.35 -11.98
C ILE A 69 15.77 -18.10 -12.32
N ASN A 70 16.44 -17.74 -13.41
CA ASN A 70 17.76 -18.29 -13.71
C ASN A 70 18.83 -17.63 -12.82
N LEU A 71 19.42 -18.37 -11.88
CA LEU A 71 20.44 -17.84 -10.97
C LEU A 71 21.71 -17.36 -11.68
N ASN A 72 22.03 -17.91 -12.85
CA ASN A 72 23.16 -17.46 -13.67
C ASN A 72 22.87 -16.19 -14.48
N ASN A 73 21.59 -15.78 -14.57
CA ASN A 73 21.15 -14.58 -15.28
C ASN A 73 20.02 -13.90 -14.50
N THR A 74 20.34 -13.48 -13.28
CA THR A 74 19.39 -12.76 -12.41
C THR A 74 20.03 -11.53 -11.81
N ARG A 75 19.19 -10.67 -11.25
CA ARG A 75 19.58 -9.45 -10.55
C ARG A 75 19.11 -9.53 -9.11
N SER A 76 19.86 -8.92 -8.20
CA SER A 76 19.53 -8.86 -6.77
C SER A 76 18.07 -8.44 -6.51
N ILE A 77 17.52 -7.51 -7.30
CA ILE A 77 16.13 -7.07 -7.18
C ILE A 77 15.11 -8.22 -7.37
N GLN A 78 15.35 -9.15 -8.30
CA GLN A 78 14.43 -10.27 -8.57
C GLN A 78 14.42 -11.27 -7.42
N LEU A 79 15.59 -11.54 -6.82
CA LEU A 79 15.72 -12.40 -5.65
C LEU A 79 15.14 -11.73 -4.39
N THR A 80 15.31 -10.41 -4.26
CA THR A 80 14.72 -9.63 -3.17
C THR A 80 13.19 -9.65 -3.24
N GLU A 81 12.62 -9.55 -4.44
CA GLU A 81 11.16 -9.63 -4.66
C GLU A 81 10.54 -10.96 -4.23
N LEU A 82 11.30 -12.07 -4.20
CA LEU A 82 10.81 -13.34 -3.66
C LEU A 82 10.46 -13.22 -2.16
N GLY A 83 11.18 -12.36 -1.43
CA GLY A 83 11.03 -12.24 0.02
C GLY A 83 11.39 -13.53 0.79
N LEU A 84 12.14 -14.44 0.17
CA LEU A 84 12.58 -15.72 0.76
C LEU A 84 14.05 -15.71 1.18
N LEU A 85 14.85 -14.79 0.64
CA LEU A 85 16.27 -14.62 0.92
C LEU A 85 16.52 -13.24 1.52
N ASP A 86 17.49 -13.14 2.42
CA ASP A 86 17.98 -11.86 2.93
C ASP A 86 19.09 -11.27 2.04
N ASP A 87 19.43 -10.01 2.29
CA ASP A 87 20.46 -9.30 1.50
C ASP A 87 21.85 -9.95 1.60
N ILE A 88 22.18 -10.59 2.74
CA ILE A 88 23.46 -11.24 2.96
C ILE A 88 23.55 -12.51 2.12
N GLN A 89 22.50 -13.34 2.13
CA GLN A 89 22.39 -14.54 1.30
C GLN A 89 22.44 -14.20 -0.19
N ILE A 90 21.73 -13.14 -0.61
CA ILE A 90 21.76 -12.68 -2.00
C ILE A 90 23.19 -12.27 -2.40
N GLU A 91 23.92 -11.54 -1.55
CA GLU A 91 25.33 -11.19 -1.82
C GLU A 91 26.25 -12.40 -1.81
N SER A 92 26.07 -13.37 -0.90
CA SER A 92 26.86 -14.61 -0.87
C SER A 92 26.73 -15.37 -2.19
N LEU A 93 25.50 -15.49 -2.71
CA LEU A 93 25.24 -16.10 -4.02
C LEU A 93 25.99 -15.39 -5.15
N PHE A 94 25.87 -14.06 -5.25
CA PHE A 94 26.57 -13.31 -6.28
C PHE A 94 28.09 -13.36 -6.12
N SER A 95 28.60 -13.30 -4.89
CA SER A 95 30.04 -13.39 -4.59
C SER A 95 30.60 -14.75 -4.98
N HIS A 96 29.85 -15.83 -4.76
CA HIS A 96 30.22 -17.17 -5.20
C HIS A 96 30.30 -17.25 -6.73
N ILE A 97 29.29 -16.73 -7.43
CA ILE A 97 29.27 -16.72 -8.90
C ILE A 97 30.42 -15.87 -9.47
N GLU A 98 30.74 -14.73 -8.86
CA GLU A 98 31.86 -13.88 -9.27
C GLU A 98 33.21 -14.56 -9.07
N LYS A 99 33.37 -15.32 -7.98
CA LYS A 99 34.64 -15.98 -7.63
C LYS A 99 34.86 -17.29 -8.40
N ASN A 100 33.81 -18.09 -8.57
CA ASN A 100 33.89 -19.47 -9.05
C ASN A 100 33.35 -19.63 -10.48
N GLY A 101 32.68 -18.61 -11.02
CA GLY A 101 32.01 -18.68 -12.32
C GLY A 101 30.52 -19.06 -12.20
N LYS A 102 29.88 -19.34 -13.33
CA LYS A 102 28.46 -19.71 -13.38
C LYS A 102 28.21 -21.01 -12.61
N LEU A 103 27.06 -21.09 -11.94
CA LEU A 103 26.60 -22.32 -11.30
C LEU A 103 26.40 -23.40 -12.36
N LEU A 104 26.90 -24.60 -12.09
CA LEU A 104 26.71 -25.75 -12.98
C LEU A 104 25.41 -26.51 -12.66
N SER A 105 25.00 -26.48 -11.39
CA SER A 105 23.81 -27.16 -10.91
C SER A 105 23.21 -26.43 -9.73
N VAL A 106 21.92 -26.61 -9.51
CA VAL A 106 21.22 -26.04 -8.35
C VAL A 106 21.77 -26.60 -7.03
N TYR A 107 22.35 -27.81 -7.04
CA TYR A 107 22.96 -28.41 -5.84
C TYR A 107 24.21 -27.66 -5.33
N GLU A 108 24.84 -26.86 -6.18
CA GLU A 108 26.00 -26.03 -5.82
C GLU A 108 25.64 -24.95 -4.78
N LEU A 109 24.35 -24.62 -4.63
CA LEU A 109 23.86 -23.75 -3.57
C LEU A 109 24.30 -24.20 -2.16
N GLN A 110 24.52 -25.50 -1.95
CA GLN A 110 25.02 -26.03 -0.66
C GLN A 110 26.45 -25.59 -0.34
N SER A 111 27.22 -25.13 -1.33
CA SER A 111 28.58 -24.63 -1.15
C SER A 111 28.65 -23.13 -0.83
N ILE A 112 27.50 -22.44 -0.82
CA ILE A 112 27.43 -21.00 -0.62
C ILE A 112 27.16 -20.69 0.85
N ASP A 113 28.00 -19.84 1.44
CA ASP A 113 27.86 -19.42 2.82
C ASP A 113 26.47 -18.80 3.08
N GLY A 114 25.76 -19.32 4.09
CA GLY A 114 24.41 -18.89 4.45
C GLY A 114 23.26 -19.67 3.79
N PHE A 115 23.56 -20.63 2.91
CA PHE A 115 22.57 -21.52 2.29
C PHE A 115 22.52 -22.88 2.99
N VAL A 116 21.70 -22.96 4.04
CA VAL A 116 21.38 -24.24 4.71
C VAL A 116 20.29 -24.99 3.95
N ILE A 117 20.20 -26.32 4.13
CA ILE A 117 19.20 -27.17 3.43
C ILE A 117 17.77 -26.61 3.50
N PRO A 118 17.25 -26.17 4.68
CA PRO A 118 15.91 -25.56 4.73
C PRO A 118 15.75 -24.31 3.84
N THR A 119 16.79 -23.47 3.76
CA THR A 119 16.77 -22.28 2.88
C THR A 119 16.76 -22.68 1.41
N ILE A 120 17.55 -23.69 1.04
CA ILE A 120 17.62 -24.20 -0.33
C ILE A 120 16.25 -24.76 -0.72
N GLU A 121 15.69 -25.67 0.07
CA GLU A 121 14.36 -26.26 -0.16
C GLU A 121 13.27 -25.19 -0.36
N LYS A 122 13.34 -24.10 0.40
CA LYS A 122 12.41 -22.97 0.30
C LYS A 122 12.49 -22.24 -1.04
N ILE A 123 13.68 -22.10 -1.64
CA ILE A 123 13.85 -21.35 -2.91
C ILE A 123 13.78 -22.22 -4.16
N LEU A 124 14.07 -23.54 -4.04
CA LEU A 124 14.10 -24.48 -5.15
C LEU A 124 12.89 -24.40 -6.10
N PRO A 125 11.64 -24.23 -5.63
CA PRO A 125 10.48 -24.15 -6.52
C PRO A 125 10.46 -22.92 -7.44
N TYR A 126 11.26 -21.90 -7.14
CA TYR A 126 11.18 -20.58 -7.77
C TYR A 126 12.44 -20.22 -8.58
N VAL A 127 13.45 -21.08 -8.56
CA VAL A 127 14.77 -20.83 -9.17
C VAL A 127 15.19 -21.98 -10.07
N LYS A 128 16.06 -21.69 -11.03
CA LYS A 128 16.70 -22.67 -11.90
C LYS A 128 18.15 -22.27 -12.16
N VAL A 129 18.95 -23.24 -12.58
CA VAL A 129 20.29 -23.03 -13.13
C VAL A 129 20.24 -23.46 -14.58
N ALA A 130 20.46 -22.53 -15.51
CA ALA A 130 20.48 -22.79 -16.94
C ALA A 130 21.53 -21.92 -17.62
N ASP A 131 22.05 -22.39 -18.76
CA ASP A 131 22.87 -21.56 -19.65
C ASP A 131 22.03 -20.42 -20.26
N LEU A 132 22.73 -19.40 -20.77
CA LEU A 132 22.13 -18.19 -21.34
C LEU A 132 21.29 -18.55 -22.57
N THR A 133 20.02 -18.89 -22.36
CA THR A 133 19.01 -18.87 -23.42
C THR A 133 18.36 -17.50 -23.43
N GLU A 134 18.21 -16.97 -24.65
CA GLU A 134 17.71 -15.62 -24.90
C GLU A 134 16.38 -15.36 -24.17
N GLU A 135 16.26 -14.17 -23.56
CA GLU A 135 14.97 -13.72 -23.05
C GLU A 135 14.01 -13.55 -24.24
N PRO A 136 12.84 -14.19 -24.25
CA PRO A 136 11.89 -14.01 -25.33
C PRO A 136 11.44 -12.55 -25.36
N HIS A 137 11.72 -11.85 -26.46
CA HIS A 137 11.17 -10.53 -26.72
C HIS A 137 9.66 -10.65 -26.94
N THR A 138 8.87 -10.32 -25.92
CA THR A 138 7.42 -10.30 -26.06
C THR A 138 6.96 -9.06 -26.82
N THR A 139 6.15 -9.26 -27.86
CA THR A 139 5.49 -8.15 -28.58
C THR A 139 4.22 -7.70 -27.87
N LEU A 140 3.81 -6.42 -28.02
CA LEU A 140 2.56 -5.88 -27.45
C LEU A 140 1.30 -6.71 -27.82
N LYS A 141 1.32 -7.36 -28.99
CA LYS A 141 0.23 -8.22 -29.46
C LYS A 141 0.16 -9.54 -28.68
N GLU A 142 1.30 -10.10 -28.28
CA GLU A 142 1.37 -11.28 -27.42
C GLU A 142 0.99 -10.94 -25.97
N ILE A 143 1.34 -9.75 -25.49
CA ILE A 143 0.95 -9.25 -24.16
C ILE A 143 -0.57 -9.26 -24.01
N ILE A 144 -1.29 -8.68 -24.97
CA ILE A 144 -2.75 -8.60 -24.91
C ILE A 144 -3.41 -9.98 -25.11
N LYS A 145 -2.85 -10.82 -25.99
CA LYS A 145 -3.43 -12.13 -26.31
C LYS A 145 -3.21 -13.19 -25.22
N ASN A 146 -2.07 -13.14 -24.54
CA ASN A 146 -1.65 -14.13 -23.53
C ASN A 146 -1.72 -13.57 -22.10
N GLY A 147 -2.44 -12.47 -21.89
CA GLY A 147 -2.65 -11.91 -20.55
C GLY A 147 -3.67 -12.70 -19.75
N ASP A 148 -3.50 -12.67 -18.43
CA ASP A 148 -4.41 -13.25 -17.47
C ASP A 148 -5.52 -12.25 -17.14
N HIS A 149 -6.75 -12.76 -17.10
CA HIS A 149 -7.94 -11.98 -16.73
C HIS A 149 -8.54 -12.52 -15.44
N GLU A 150 -8.68 -11.64 -14.45
CA GLU A 150 -9.30 -11.93 -13.15
C GLU A 150 -10.56 -11.08 -13.00
N LEU A 151 -11.70 -11.73 -12.76
CA LEU A 151 -12.95 -11.08 -12.39
C LEU A 151 -13.41 -11.60 -11.04
N ILE A 152 -13.57 -10.71 -10.07
CA ILE A 152 -14.11 -11.02 -8.75
C ILE A 152 -15.39 -10.23 -8.54
N LEU A 153 -16.46 -10.94 -8.22
CA LEU A 153 -17.73 -10.37 -7.78
C LEU A 153 -18.06 -10.95 -6.40
N ARG A 154 -18.21 -10.08 -5.40
CA ARG A 154 -18.48 -10.48 -4.01
C ARG A 154 -19.69 -9.70 -3.50
N GLY A 155 -20.69 -10.42 -3.00
CA GLY A 155 -21.84 -9.88 -2.29
C GLY A 155 -21.85 -10.39 -0.84
N GLN A 156 -22.01 -9.49 0.12
CA GLN A 156 -22.07 -9.83 1.54
C GLN A 156 -23.26 -9.16 2.21
N GLN A 157 -23.92 -9.88 3.11
CA GLN A 157 -24.99 -9.33 3.94
C GLN A 157 -25.05 -10.05 5.30
N VAL A 158 -25.34 -9.28 6.35
CA VAL A 158 -25.73 -9.81 7.66
C VAL A 158 -27.22 -10.21 7.60
N LEU A 159 -27.55 -11.43 8.02
CA LEU A 159 -28.93 -11.94 7.98
C LEU A 159 -29.79 -11.42 9.13
N GLU A 160 -29.17 -11.10 10.25
CA GLU A 160 -29.87 -10.54 11.40
C GLU A 160 -30.34 -9.12 11.07
N ASN A 161 -31.58 -8.81 11.44
CA ASN A 161 -32.12 -7.47 11.27
C ASN A 161 -31.36 -6.48 12.15
N GLN A 162 -30.56 -5.61 11.54
CA GLN A 162 -29.81 -4.61 12.27
C GLN A 162 -30.67 -3.36 12.46
N LYS A 163 -30.65 -2.79 13.67
CA LYS A 163 -31.42 -1.59 14.04
C LYS A 163 -31.19 -0.41 13.09
N GLY A 164 -29.98 -0.26 12.54
CA GLY A 164 -29.63 0.81 11.60
C GLY A 164 -30.40 0.79 10.27
N PHE A 165 -30.98 -0.36 9.88
CA PHE A 165 -31.81 -0.51 8.66
C PHE A 165 -33.32 -0.56 8.97
N SER A 166 -33.71 -0.45 10.23
CA SER A 166 -35.12 -0.41 10.62
C SER A 166 -35.75 0.96 10.36
N SER A 167 -37.07 1.03 10.20
CA SER A 167 -37.76 2.32 10.15
C SER A 167 -37.63 3.09 11.48
N ILE A 168 -37.81 4.41 11.40
CA ILE A 168 -37.84 5.33 12.54
C ILE A 168 -38.88 6.41 12.24
N ASP A 169 -39.48 6.98 13.27
CA ASP A 169 -40.44 8.07 13.15
C ASP A 169 -39.76 9.41 12.80
N SER A 170 -40.53 10.36 12.26
CA SER A 170 -40.00 11.67 11.86
C SER A 170 -39.42 12.46 13.04
N ALA A 171 -40.00 12.31 14.24
CA ALA A 171 -39.50 12.95 15.45
C ALA A 171 -38.16 12.34 15.90
N GLY A 172 -38.02 11.00 15.83
CA GLY A 172 -36.76 10.29 16.10
C GLY A 172 -35.63 10.67 15.15
N ILE A 173 -35.92 10.89 13.86
CA ILE A 173 -34.93 11.36 12.87
C ILE A 173 -34.48 12.78 13.16
N SER A 174 -35.40 13.69 13.49
CA SER A 174 -35.04 15.07 13.81
C SER A 174 -34.13 15.15 15.03
N ASN A 175 -34.33 14.26 16.02
CA ASN A 175 -33.50 14.20 17.23
C ASN A 175 -32.15 13.50 17.00
N SER A 176 -32.13 12.47 16.14
CA SER A 176 -30.92 11.68 15.84
C SER A 176 -30.79 11.39 14.35
N PRO A 177 -30.34 12.38 13.54
CA PRO A 177 -30.30 12.25 12.09
C PRO A 177 -29.39 11.13 11.55
N ASN A 178 -28.35 10.75 12.29
CA ASN A 178 -27.40 9.71 11.91
C ASN A 178 -27.75 8.32 12.47
N SER A 179 -28.96 8.16 13.03
CA SER A 179 -29.36 6.89 13.68
C SER A 179 -29.76 5.78 12.70
N ARG A 180 -29.80 6.06 11.39
CA ARG A 180 -30.19 5.12 10.33
C ARG A 180 -29.28 5.24 9.12
N TYR A 181 -29.10 4.10 8.46
CA TYR A 181 -28.43 4.01 7.17
C TYR A 181 -29.38 4.36 6.04
N MET A 182 -28.84 4.92 4.97
CA MET A 182 -29.65 5.49 3.88
C MET A 182 -29.86 4.51 2.74
N GLY A 183 -28.95 3.56 2.59
CA GLY A 183 -28.96 2.54 1.55
C GLY A 183 -29.20 1.14 2.07
N SER A 184 -28.90 0.18 1.21
CA SER A 184 -29.23 -1.23 1.45
C SER A 184 -28.14 -1.96 2.25
N PRO A 185 -28.48 -3.03 3.00
CA PRO A 185 -27.54 -3.74 3.87
C PRO A 185 -26.52 -4.60 3.12
N GLN A 186 -26.66 -4.74 1.81
CA GLN A 186 -25.71 -5.49 0.99
C GLN A 186 -24.44 -4.69 0.78
N LYS A 187 -23.29 -5.29 1.09
CA LYS A 187 -21.98 -4.87 0.62
C LYS A 187 -21.70 -5.56 -0.72
N ILE A 188 -21.27 -4.79 -1.72
CA ILE A 188 -20.99 -5.28 -3.07
C ILE A 188 -19.56 -4.87 -3.42
N TYR A 189 -18.78 -5.83 -3.87
CA TYR A 189 -17.42 -5.61 -4.33
C TYR A 189 -17.24 -6.24 -5.71
N SER A 190 -16.65 -5.47 -6.62
CA SER A 190 -16.37 -5.88 -7.99
C SER A 190 -14.94 -5.49 -8.35
N ARG A 191 -14.16 -6.43 -8.86
CA ARG A 191 -12.82 -6.15 -9.39
C ARG A 191 -12.63 -6.87 -10.71
N TYR A 192 -12.15 -6.13 -11.69
CA TYR A 192 -11.58 -6.68 -12.90
C TYR A 192 -10.10 -6.30 -12.96
N ARG A 193 -9.22 -7.30 -13.15
CA ARG A 193 -7.78 -7.10 -13.33
C ARG A 193 -7.30 -7.86 -14.55
N PHE A 194 -6.55 -7.17 -15.39
CA PHE A 194 -5.72 -7.72 -16.43
C PHE A 194 -4.25 -7.68 -15.98
N SER A 195 -3.53 -8.77 -16.20
CA SER A 195 -2.08 -8.82 -15.96
C SER A 195 -1.37 -9.61 -17.04
N TYR A 196 -0.18 -9.15 -17.41
CA TYR A 196 0.72 -9.92 -18.27
C TYR A 196 2.08 -10.03 -17.59
N GLY A 197 2.35 -11.22 -17.06
CA GLY A 197 3.50 -11.48 -16.20
C GLY A 197 3.62 -10.45 -15.08
N LYS A 198 4.80 -9.87 -14.91
CA LYS A 198 5.07 -8.81 -13.91
C LYS A 198 5.17 -7.42 -14.51
N ASN A 199 5.01 -7.30 -15.82
CA ASN A 199 5.40 -6.11 -16.57
C ASN A 199 4.21 -5.24 -16.93
N VAL A 200 3.01 -5.78 -17.01
CA VAL A 200 1.81 -5.01 -17.34
C VAL A 200 0.68 -5.39 -16.40
N SER A 201 -0.01 -4.38 -15.87
CA SER A 201 -1.26 -4.55 -15.13
C SER A 201 -2.23 -3.43 -15.44
N ALA A 202 -3.49 -3.76 -15.62
CA ALA A 202 -4.59 -2.81 -15.68
C ALA A 202 -5.74 -3.34 -14.83
N GLY A 203 -6.48 -2.46 -14.16
CA GLY A 203 -7.60 -2.92 -13.35
C GLY A 203 -8.58 -1.83 -13.02
N VAL A 204 -9.80 -2.26 -12.70
CA VAL A 204 -10.88 -1.43 -12.18
C VAL A 204 -11.50 -2.16 -11.00
N THR A 205 -11.59 -1.47 -9.87
CA THR A 205 -12.23 -1.95 -8.64
C THR A 205 -13.37 -1.00 -8.31
N GLY A 206 -14.50 -1.55 -7.91
CA GLY A 206 -15.64 -0.82 -7.35
C GLY A 206 -16.08 -1.49 -6.05
N GLU A 207 -16.35 -0.69 -5.04
CA GLU A 207 -16.93 -1.15 -3.78
C GLU A 207 -18.18 -0.33 -3.47
N LYS A 208 -19.13 -0.97 -2.77
CA LYS A 208 -20.31 -0.35 -2.17
C LYS A 208 -20.42 -0.95 -0.79
N ASP A 209 -20.31 -0.14 0.25
CA ASP A 209 -20.47 -0.61 1.62
C ASP A 209 -21.93 -0.80 2.03
N ALA A 210 -22.11 -1.56 3.11
CA ALA A 210 -23.43 -1.79 3.68
C ALA A 210 -23.99 -0.47 4.25
N GLY A 211 -25.22 -0.12 3.89
CA GLY A 211 -25.83 1.15 4.29
C GLY A 211 -25.68 2.28 3.29
N GLU A 212 -24.93 2.09 2.22
CA GLU A 212 -24.70 3.13 1.21
C GLU A 212 -25.67 3.06 0.03
N LEU A 213 -25.88 4.21 -0.59
CA LEU A 213 -26.72 4.38 -1.76
C LEU A 213 -25.99 3.86 -3.00
N PHE A 214 -26.67 3.03 -3.81
CA PHE A 214 -26.11 2.49 -5.06
C PHE A 214 -26.93 2.90 -6.29
N PHE A 215 -28.24 2.99 -6.15
CA PHE A 215 -29.11 3.53 -7.18
C PHE A 215 -29.60 4.90 -6.74
N ASN A 216 -29.56 5.88 -7.65
CA ASN A 216 -30.28 7.13 -7.43
C ASN A 216 -31.77 6.79 -7.46
N GLN A 217 -32.33 6.74 -6.26
CA GLN A 217 -33.77 6.79 -6.13
C GLN A 217 -34.14 8.26 -6.31
N ASN A 218 -34.69 8.62 -7.47
CA ASN A 218 -35.39 9.89 -7.71
C ASN A 218 -36.62 10.08 -6.78
N ASN A 219 -36.71 9.30 -5.70
CA ASN A 219 -37.74 9.37 -4.69
C ASN A 219 -37.38 10.49 -3.72
N LYS A 220 -38.30 11.44 -3.53
CA LYS A 220 -38.30 12.28 -2.33
C LYS A 220 -38.14 11.37 -1.13
N TYR A 221 -37.13 11.60 -0.30
CA TYR A 221 -37.07 10.88 0.97
C TYR A 221 -38.37 11.15 1.73
N ASN A 222 -38.91 10.14 2.40
CA ASN A 222 -40.12 10.30 3.23
C ASN A 222 -39.98 11.40 4.30
N TYR A 223 -38.75 11.85 4.56
CA TYR A 223 -38.42 12.91 5.49
C TYR A 223 -37.79 14.10 4.76
N LEU A 224 -38.50 15.23 4.78
CA LEU A 224 -38.10 16.51 4.16
C LEU A 224 -36.69 16.97 4.56
N TYR A 225 -36.25 16.66 5.79
CA TYR A 225 -34.91 16.97 6.29
C TYR A 225 -33.82 16.32 5.42
N TYR A 226 -33.94 15.03 5.11
CA TYR A 226 -32.97 14.33 4.25
C TYR A 226 -33.04 14.79 2.79
N ASP A 227 -34.24 15.09 2.28
CA ASP A 227 -34.42 15.61 0.92
C ASP A 227 -33.68 16.94 0.73
N SER A 228 -33.73 17.82 1.73
CA SER A 228 -33.00 19.10 1.70
C SER A 228 -31.48 18.94 1.80
N LEU A 229 -30.98 18.03 2.64
CA LEU A 229 -29.55 17.80 2.85
C LEU A 229 -28.87 17.06 1.69
N MET A 230 -29.62 16.18 1.00
CA MET A 230 -29.07 15.26 0.01
C MET A 230 -29.26 15.68 -1.44
N LYS A 231 -29.96 16.79 -1.68
CA LYS A 231 -30.24 17.30 -3.01
C LYS A 231 -28.93 17.53 -3.79
N GLY A 232 -28.67 16.69 -4.78
CA GLY A 232 -27.48 16.77 -5.65
C GLY A 232 -26.22 16.07 -5.12
N LYS A 233 -26.26 15.46 -3.92
CA LYS A 233 -25.13 14.70 -3.34
C LYS A 233 -25.21 13.19 -3.57
N GLN A 234 -26.31 12.68 -4.11
CA GLN A 234 -26.50 11.27 -4.43
C GLN A 234 -25.82 10.91 -5.76
N LYS A 235 -24.93 9.92 -5.74
CA LYS A 235 -24.33 9.34 -6.95
C LYS A 235 -24.96 7.97 -7.23
N THR A 236 -25.15 7.65 -8.52
CA THR A 236 -25.46 6.29 -8.98
C THR A 236 -24.18 5.49 -9.13
N GLY A 237 -24.17 4.26 -8.65
CA GLY A 237 -23.07 3.31 -8.78
C GLY A 237 -22.38 3.01 -7.46
N PHE A 238 -21.16 2.53 -7.57
CA PHE A 238 -20.27 2.29 -6.44
C PHE A 238 -19.91 3.62 -5.77
N ASP A 239 -19.77 3.62 -4.45
CA ASP A 239 -19.35 4.80 -3.70
C ASP A 239 -17.84 5.05 -3.91
N PHE A 240 -17.08 3.96 -4.01
CA PHE A 240 -15.66 3.94 -4.31
C PHE A 240 -15.38 3.33 -5.69
N TYR A 241 -14.53 4.02 -6.45
CA TYR A 241 -13.97 3.52 -7.70
C TYR A 241 -12.46 3.69 -7.68
N SER A 242 -11.73 2.63 -8.01
CA SER A 242 -10.29 2.65 -8.26
C SER A 242 -10.00 2.14 -9.67
N ALA A 243 -9.08 2.80 -10.37
CA ALA A 243 -8.64 2.35 -11.67
C ALA A 243 -7.14 2.61 -11.85
N HIS A 244 -6.43 1.60 -12.34
CA HIS A 244 -4.99 1.69 -12.55
C HIS A 244 -4.57 1.12 -13.89
N PHE A 245 -3.50 1.72 -14.43
CA PHE A 245 -2.73 1.17 -15.53
C PHE A 245 -1.24 1.27 -15.17
N PHE A 246 -0.54 0.15 -15.27
CA PHE A 246 0.83 0.02 -14.81
C PHE A 246 1.68 -0.77 -15.81
N ILE A 247 2.87 -0.24 -16.05
CA ILE A 247 3.89 -0.85 -16.91
C ILE A 247 5.23 -0.85 -16.16
N LYS A 248 5.98 -1.95 -16.26
CA LYS A 248 7.29 -2.13 -15.63
C LYS A 248 8.33 -2.64 -16.64
N ASN A 249 9.57 -2.16 -16.48
CA ASN A 249 10.77 -2.63 -17.19
C ASN A 249 10.68 -2.58 -18.73
N ILE A 250 10.25 -1.45 -19.29
CA ILE A 250 10.32 -1.19 -20.75
C ILE A 250 11.48 -0.23 -21.04
N ARG A 251 12.62 -0.77 -21.48
CA ARG A 251 13.84 -0.01 -21.82
C ARG A 251 14.29 0.90 -20.66
N PHE A 252 14.27 2.22 -20.86
CA PHE A 252 14.63 3.22 -19.86
C PHE A 252 13.50 3.51 -18.86
N VAL A 253 12.26 3.09 -19.16
CA VAL A 253 11.11 3.20 -18.25
C VAL A 253 11.11 1.98 -17.34
N LYS A 254 11.44 2.19 -16.07
CA LYS A 254 11.48 1.13 -15.06
C LYS A 254 10.10 0.89 -14.46
N ALA A 255 9.32 1.94 -14.24
CA ALA A 255 7.92 1.84 -13.83
C ALA A 255 7.13 3.04 -14.35
N LEU A 256 5.90 2.82 -14.81
CA LEU A 256 4.96 3.85 -15.21
C LEU A 256 3.60 3.48 -14.62
N ALA A 257 3.00 4.39 -13.85
CA ALA A 257 1.68 4.23 -13.27
C ALA A 257 0.78 5.39 -13.69
N ILE A 258 -0.44 5.08 -14.12
CA ILE A 258 -1.48 6.04 -14.50
C ILE A 258 -2.77 5.63 -13.78
N GLY A 259 -3.47 6.60 -13.20
CA GLY A 259 -4.63 6.36 -12.35
C GLY A 259 -4.20 6.17 -10.91
N ASP A 260 -4.60 5.07 -10.29
CA ASP A 260 -4.39 4.81 -8.87
C ASP A 260 -3.14 3.97 -8.63
N TYR A 261 -2.26 4.46 -7.77
CA TYR A 261 -0.96 3.86 -7.51
C TYR A 261 -0.53 4.06 -6.06
N GLN A 262 0.52 3.34 -5.67
CA GLN A 262 1.22 3.52 -4.43
C GLN A 262 2.66 3.93 -4.68
N ALA A 263 3.20 4.72 -3.76
CA ALA A 263 4.59 5.15 -3.75
C ALA A 263 5.19 4.88 -2.37
N GLY A 264 6.31 4.17 -2.34
CA GLY A 264 7.08 3.95 -1.13
C GLY A 264 8.57 4.07 -1.41
N PHE A 265 9.27 4.85 -0.59
CA PHE A 265 10.70 5.11 -0.71
C PHE A 265 11.39 5.00 0.66
N GLY A 266 12.70 4.75 0.65
CA GLY A 266 13.53 4.63 1.85
C GLY A 266 13.01 3.60 2.86
N GLN A 267 13.00 3.99 4.13
CA GLN A 267 12.44 3.24 5.26
C GLN A 267 11.03 3.72 5.65
N GLY A 268 10.44 4.60 4.84
CA GLY A 268 9.07 5.09 5.01
C GLY A 268 8.89 6.29 5.93
N LEU A 269 9.96 7.03 6.30
CA LEU A 269 9.80 8.29 7.06
C LEU A 269 9.29 9.44 6.18
N THR A 270 9.63 9.46 4.91
CA THR A 270 9.24 10.54 3.99
C THR A 270 7.95 10.23 3.24
N THR A 271 7.90 9.10 2.55
CA THR A 271 6.78 8.71 1.69
C THR A 271 6.63 7.20 1.65
N TRP A 272 5.49 6.71 2.12
CA TRP A 272 5.09 5.32 2.11
C TRP A 272 3.57 5.20 2.13
N SER A 273 3.00 4.83 1.00
CA SER A 273 1.56 4.79 0.80
C SER A 273 1.00 3.36 0.72
N GLY A 274 1.86 2.34 0.87
CA GLY A 274 1.49 0.93 0.97
C GLY A 274 1.45 0.43 2.40
N LEU A 275 1.18 -0.87 2.59
CA LEU A 275 1.27 -1.49 3.89
C LEU A 275 2.72 -1.53 4.39
N ALA A 276 2.86 -1.47 5.70
CA ALA A 276 4.08 -1.11 6.38
C ALA A 276 4.06 -1.79 7.74
N TYR A 277 4.74 -2.92 7.84
CA TYR A 277 4.71 -3.70 9.06
C TYR A 277 5.56 -3.04 10.16
N GLY A 278 5.01 -3.03 11.37
CA GLY A 278 5.71 -2.59 12.57
C GLY A 278 6.48 -3.76 13.20
N LYS A 279 6.48 -3.81 14.53
CA LYS A 279 7.04 -4.94 15.27
C LYS A 279 6.23 -6.20 14.98
N SER A 280 6.90 -7.31 14.65
CA SER A 280 6.29 -8.62 14.47
C SER A 280 7.07 -9.68 15.26
N SER A 281 6.61 -10.93 15.23
CA SER A 281 7.33 -12.07 15.80
C SER A 281 8.64 -12.39 15.03
N ASP A 282 8.80 -11.86 13.80
CA ASP A 282 10.02 -11.95 13.01
C ASP A 282 10.97 -10.79 13.40
N ALA A 283 11.76 -11.01 14.45
CA ALA A 283 12.63 -10.01 15.05
C ALA A 283 13.78 -9.53 14.13
N ILE A 284 14.07 -10.25 13.04
CA ILE A 284 15.18 -9.92 12.13
C ILE A 284 14.73 -9.00 11.00
N ASN A 285 13.44 -9.00 10.65
CA ASN A 285 12.89 -8.23 9.53
C ASN A 285 12.57 -6.77 9.89
N ILE A 286 13.59 -6.05 10.37
CA ILE A 286 13.51 -4.64 10.79
C ILE A 286 13.81 -3.64 9.66
N LYS A 287 14.35 -4.12 8.53
CA LYS A 287 14.68 -3.32 7.35
C LYS A 287 13.51 -3.33 6.37
N ARG A 288 13.11 -2.15 5.89
CA ARG A 288 12.09 -2.02 4.85
C ARG A 288 12.69 -2.08 3.46
N ILE A 289 12.02 -2.84 2.60
CA ILE A 289 12.31 -2.95 1.18
C ILE A 289 11.37 -2.00 0.45
N SER A 290 11.94 -0.91 -0.05
CA SER A 290 11.19 0.11 -0.79
C SER A 290 10.51 -0.49 -2.03
N PRO A 291 9.16 -0.43 -2.14
CA PRO A 291 8.42 -0.96 -3.28
C PRO A 291 8.60 -0.09 -4.54
N GLY A 292 9.09 1.14 -4.41
CA GLY A 292 9.06 2.14 -5.47
C GLY A 292 7.63 2.52 -5.83
N ILE A 293 7.30 2.47 -7.13
CA ILE A 293 5.94 2.69 -7.63
C ILE A 293 5.26 1.34 -7.88
N ARG A 294 4.03 1.19 -7.37
CA ARG A 294 3.20 -0.01 -7.57
C ARG A 294 1.78 0.37 -7.99
N PRO A 295 1.09 -0.49 -8.78
CA PRO A 295 -0.33 -0.30 -9.04
C PRO A 295 -1.13 -0.41 -7.75
N TYR A 296 -2.19 0.39 -7.62
CA TYR A 296 -3.13 0.25 -6.53
C TYR A 296 -4.36 -0.53 -6.98
N ALA A 297 -4.58 -1.71 -6.39
CA ALA A 297 -5.77 -2.49 -6.70
C ALA A 297 -6.86 -2.36 -5.62
N SER A 298 -6.59 -1.70 -4.48
CA SER A 298 -7.39 -1.90 -3.25
C SER A 298 -8.59 -1.01 -3.09
N VAL A 299 -9.30 -1.22 -1.98
CA VAL A 299 -10.53 -0.51 -1.61
C VAL A 299 -10.32 0.49 -0.47
N ASP A 300 -9.14 0.53 0.17
CA ASP A 300 -8.82 1.58 1.14
C ASP A 300 -8.74 2.96 0.45
N GLU A 301 -9.70 3.83 0.72
CA GLU A 301 -9.79 5.13 0.05
C GLU A 301 -8.65 6.09 0.44
N ASN A 302 -7.94 5.81 1.53
CA ASN A 302 -7.10 6.79 2.21
C ASN A 302 -5.64 6.77 1.76
N ARG A 303 -5.09 5.58 1.48
CA ARG A 303 -3.64 5.40 1.35
C ARG A 303 -3.11 5.46 -0.08
N PHE A 304 -3.95 5.29 -1.09
CA PHE A 304 -3.49 5.37 -2.48
C PHE A 304 -3.28 6.81 -2.97
N MET A 305 -2.52 6.93 -4.05
CA MET A 305 -2.34 8.15 -4.83
C MET A 305 -3.11 8.04 -6.15
N ARG A 306 -3.85 9.08 -6.54
CA ARG A 306 -4.53 9.20 -7.84
C ARG A 306 -3.83 10.20 -8.74
N GLY A 307 -3.30 9.78 -9.88
CA GLY A 307 -2.62 10.65 -10.84
C GLY A 307 -1.66 9.90 -11.77
N PHE A 308 -0.39 10.30 -11.77
CA PHE A 308 0.65 9.74 -12.63
C PHE A 308 1.96 9.60 -11.86
N ALA A 309 2.70 8.52 -12.10
CA ALA A 309 4.06 8.35 -11.61
C ALA A 309 4.95 7.67 -12.66
N LEU A 310 6.19 8.09 -12.75
CA LEU A 310 7.19 7.56 -13.68
C LEU A 310 8.51 7.37 -12.97
N THR A 311 9.07 6.17 -13.08
CA THR A 311 10.46 5.85 -12.75
C THR A 311 11.21 5.58 -14.04
N SER A 312 12.26 6.35 -14.29
CA SER A 312 13.15 6.20 -15.43
C SER A 312 14.61 6.13 -15.00
N GLY A 313 15.43 5.45 -15.80
CA GLY A 313 16.87 5.38 -15.56
C GLY A 313 17.46 4.02 -15.89
N THR A 314 18.68 3.80 -15.40
CA THR A 314 19.40 2.54 -15.53
C THR A 314 19.10 1.64 -14.33
N ASP A 315 19.71 0.46 -14.27
CA ASP A 315 19.57 -0.41 -13.09
C ASP A 315 20.31 0.15 -11.87
N GLN A 316 21.28 1.04 -12.09
CA GLN A 316 22.10 1.63 -11.04
C GLN A 316 21.60 3.01 -10.62
N PHE A 317 21.07 3.79 -11.55
CA PHE A 317 20.60 5.14 -11.28
C PHE A 317 19.17 5.29 -11.76
N GLN A 318 18.24 5.56 -10.84
CA GLN A 318 16.82 5.70 -11.14
C GLN A 318 16.30 7.01 -10.57
N GLY A 319 15.58 7.76 -11.40
CA GLY A 319 14.79 8.90 -10.98
C GLY A 319 13.30 8.57 -11.05
N THR A 320 12.57 8.88 -10.00
CA THR A 320 11.12 8.75 -9.92
C THR A 320 10.51 10.12 -9.73
N GLY A 321 9.50 10.46 -10.54
CA GLY A 321 8.62 11.60 -10.33
C GLY A 321 7.19 11.12 -10.18
N PHE A 322 6.44 11.71 -9.24
CA PHE A 322 5.05 11.35 -8.99
C PHE A 322 4.20 12.57 -8.70
N PHE A 323 2.96 12.52 -9.17
CA PHE A 323 1.93 13.54 -8.97
C PHE A 323 0.61 12.86 -8.61
N SER A 324 -0.06 13.40 -7.61
CA SER A 324 -1.36 12.95 -7.18
C SER A 324 -2.29 14.11 -6.85
N ARG A 325 -3.55 13.99 -7.27
CA ARG A 325 -4.62 14.89 -6.86
C ARG A 325 -5.86 14.06 -6.58
N LYS A 326 -6.29 14.03 -5.32
CA LYS A 326 -7.49 13.32 -4.91
C LYS A 326 -8.28 14.13 -3.90
N LYS A 327 -9.57 13.86 -3.83
CA LYS A 327 -10.43 14.36 -2.76
C LYS A 327 -10.34 13.42 -1.57
N MET A 328 -10.58 13.94 -0.38
CA MET A 328 -10.58 13.22 0.87
C MET A 328 -11.78 13.64 1.70
N ASP A 329 -12.24 12.72 2.54
CA ASP A 329 -13.34 12.98 3.46
C ASP A 329 -12.83 13.77 4.65
N ALA A 330 -13.62 14.77 5.03
CA ALA A 330 -13.21 15.74 6.01
C ALA A 330 -14.42 16.32 6.71
N ASN A 331 -14.34 16.42 8.03
CA ASN A 331 -15.39 17.08 8.79
C ASN A 331 -15.27 18.60 8.60
N ILE A 332 -16.30 19.17 7.96
CA ILE A 332 -16.41 20.61 7.72
C ILE A 332 -17.53 21.16 8.60
N ILE A 333 -17.24 22.22 9.34
CA ILE A 333 -18.26 23.07 9.95
C ILE A 333 -18.31 24.35 9.14
N TYR A 334 -19.48 24.66 8.54
CA TYR A 334 -19.73 25.94 7.92
C TYR A 334 -20.20 26.91 9.01
N PRO A 335 -19.45 27.97 9.35
CA PRO A 335 -20.04 29.11 10.03
C PRO A 335 -20.99 29.84 9.06
N ASP A 336 -21.93 30.63 9.57
CA ASP A 336 -23.03 31.32 8.85
C ASP A 336 -22.64 32.27 7.67
N SER A 337 -21.39 32.25 7.21
CA SER A 337 -20.93 32.94 6.00
C SER A 337 -20.27 31.95 5.05
N SER A 338 -20.58 32.06 3.76
CA SER A 338 -20.22 31.20 2.61
C SER A 338 -18.72 30.93 2.35
N THR A 339 -17.84 31.17 3.31
CA THR A 339 -16.40 30.89 3.27
C THR A 339 -16.06 29.77 4.25
N MET A 340 -15.48 28.68 3.74
CA MET A 340 -14.95 27.59 4.54
C MET A 340 -13.79 28.09 5.41
N ASP A 341 -13.94 28.07 6.73
CA ASP A 341 -12.95 28.62 7.68
C ASP A 341 -11.85 27.60 8.09
N GLY A 342 -12.06 26.31 7.79
CA GLY A 342 -11.06 25.26 7.98
C GLY A 342 -11.66 23.87 8.14
N VAL A 343 -10.81 22.85 8.04
CA VAL A 343 -11.17 21.43 8.24
C VAL A 343 -10.60 20.96 9.58
N TYR A 344 -11.44 20.35 10.43
CA TYR A 344 -11.04 19.96 11.79
C TYR A 344 -10.36 18.60 11.87
N SER A 345 -10.76 17.65 11.02
CA SER A 345 -10.20 16.31 10.99
C SER A 345 -10.40 15.65 9.63
N LEU A 346 -9.39 14.91 9.19
CA LEU A 346 -9.50 13.99 8.06
C LEU A 346 -10.21 12.72 8.53
N GLN A 347 -11.21 12.27 7.79
CA GLN A 347 -11.88 11.00 8.06
C GLN A 347 -11.17 9.90 7.27
N THR A 348 -10.95 8.75 7.91
CA THR A 348 -10.25 7.60 7.31
C THR A 348 -11.06 6.31 7.36
N THR A 349 -12.36 6.41 7.68
CA THR A 349 -13.25 5.24 7.77
C THR A 349 -13.65 4.71 6.41
N GLY A 350 -13.73 5.58 5.39
CA GLY A 350 -14.19 5.22 4.05
C GLY A 350 -15.66 4.80 3.99
N LEU A 351 -16.47 5.20 4.99
CA LEU A 351 -17.90 4.87 5.07
C LEU A 351 -18.74 6.08 4.72
N HIS A 352 -19.75 5.91 3.86
CA HIS A 352 -20.71 6.93 3.43
C HIS A 352 -22.15 6.46 3.58
N SER A 353 -22.45 5.88 4.74
CA SER A 353 -23.70 5.19 5.04
C SER A 353 -24.75 6.10 5.72
N THR A 354 -24.31 7.17 6.38
CA THR A 354 -25.13 8.13 7.12
C THR A 354 -25.12 9.54 6.49
N PRO A 355 -26.10 10.39 6.83
CA PRO A 355 -26.17 11.76 6.28
C PRO A 355 -24.91 12.59 6.53
N SER A 356 -24.35 12.57 7.75
CA SER A 356 -23.12 13.30 8.06
C SER A 356 -21.93 12.79 7.25
N GLU A 357 -21.78 11.47 7.09
CA GLU A 357 -20.70 10.88 6.30
C GLU A 357 -20.77 11.28 4.83
N ILE A 358 -21.97 11.31 4.24
CA ILE A 358 -22.18 11.74 2.84
C ILE A 358 -21.93 13.25 2.67
N ILE A 359 -22.18 14.06 3.71
CA ILE A 359 -21.89 15.50 3.67
C ILE A 359 -20.39 15.76 3.70
N ASP A 360 -19.67 15.00 4.54
CA ASP A 360 -18.22 15.09 4.74
C ASP A 360 -17.41 14.40 3.62
N LYS A 361 -18.07 13.60 2.76
CA LYS A 361 -17.45 12.94 1.60
C LYS A 361 -16.86 13.95 0.62
N ASP A 362 -15.66 13.64 0.11
CA ASP A 362 -14.99 14.42 -0.95
C ASP A 362 -14.80 15.92 -0.61
N ALA A 363 -14.77 16.24 0.70
CA ALA A 363 -14.81 17.59 1.26
C ALA A 363 -13.56 18.43 0.98
N ILE A 364 -12.37 17.82 1.01
CA ILE A 364 -11.08 18.52 0.87
C ILE A 364 -10.28 17.92 -0.29
N THR A 365 -9.62 18.76 -1.08
CA THR A 365 -8.71 18.31 -2.15
C THR A 365 -7.28 18.26 -1.65
N LYS A 366 -6.67 17.07 -1.65
CA LYS A 366 -5.24 16.86 -1.40
C LYS A 366 -4.49 16.71 -2.71
N THR A 367 -3.50 17.57 -2.91
CA THR A 367 -2.54 17.50 -4.03
C THR A 367 -1.16 17.17 -3.49
N VAL A 368 -0.53 16.13 -4.02
CA VAL A 368 0.82 15.69 -3.64
C VAL A 368 1.67 15.65 -4.89
N PHE A 369 2.88 16.17 -4.81
CA PHE A 369 3.89 15.95 -5.84
C PHE A 369 5.25 15.73 -5.19
N GLY A 370 6.09 14.98 -5.86
CA GLY A 370 7.40 14.64 -5.30
C GLY A 370 8.24 13.83 -6.25
N GLY A 371 9.40 13.44 -5.76
CA GLY A 371 10.31 12.59 -6.49
C GLY A 371 11.30 11.88 -5.58
N ASN A 372 11.92 10.86 -6.16
CA ASN A 372 12.99 10.10 -5.55
C ASN A 372 14.13 9.96 -6.55
N ILE A 373 15.36 10.16 -6.10
CA ILE A 373 16.56 9.79 -6.86
C ILE A 373 17.23 8.68 -6.07
N SER A 374 17.44 7.54 -6.72
CA SER A 374 18.09 6.39 -6.09
C SER A 374 19.31 5.95 -6.89
N TYR A 375 20.41 5.73 -6.18
CA TYR A 375 21.60 5.09 -6.67
C TYR A 375 21.77 3.74 -5.99
N ARG A 376 21.82 2.67 -6.76
CA ARG A 376 21.84 1.29 -6.27
C ARG A 376 22.97 0.51 -6.91
N LYS A 377 23.79 -0.08 -6.06
CA LYS A 377 24.78 -1.11 -6.39
C LYS A 377 24.51 -2.32 -5.51
N ARG A 378 25.20 -3.41 -5.79
CA ARG A 378 24.98 -4.68 -5.09
C ARG A 378 25.17 -4.57 -3.57
N LYS A 379 26.21 -3.87 -3.13
CA LYS A 379 26.57 -3.72 -1.70
C LYS A 379 26.10 -2.43 -1.05
N TYR A 380 25.64 -1.43 -1.81
CA TYR A 380 25.22 -0.17 -1.22
C TYR A 380 24.14 0.51 -2.05
N SER A 381 23.26 1.23 -1.38
CA SER A 381 22.27 2.07 -1.99
C SER A 381 22.12 3.39 -1.26
N PHE A 382 21.83 4.44 -2.00
CA PHE A 382 21.52 5.76 -1.48
C PHE A 382 20.29 6.29 -2.18
N GLY A 383 19.41 6.93 -1.42
CA GLY A 383 18.19 7.54 -1.91
C GLY A 383 18.01 8.95 -1.36
N LEU A 384 17.44 9.81 -2.19
CA LEU A 384 16.97 11.14 -1.81
C LEU A 384 15.51 11.25 -2.22
N THR A 385 14.65 11.59 -1.28
CA THR A 385 13.20 11.71 -1.50
C THR A 385 12.73 13.09 -1.10
N GLY A 386 11.91 13.71 -1.94
CA GLY A 386 11.22 14.96 -1.64
C GLY A 386 9.74 14.84 -1.96
N MET A 387 8.90 15.33 -1.07
CA MET A 387 7.44 15.31 -1.23
C MET A 387 6.84 16.60 -0.71
N HIS A 388 5.92 17.17 -1.46
CA HIS A 388 5.16 18.34 -1.08
C HIS A 388 3.67 18.03 -1.14
N THR A 389 2.95 18.34 -0.07
CA THR A 389 1.51 18.14 0.09
C THR A 389 0.82 19.48 0.22
N LEU A 390 -0.25 19.68 -0.55
CA LEU A 390 -1.09 20.87 -0.56
C LEU A 390 -2.54 20.47 -0.32
N PHE A 391 -3.21 21.18 0.57
CA PHE A 391 -4.65 21.14 0.76
C PHE A 391 -5.29 22.40 0.17
N ASP A 392 -6.54 22.32 -0.26
CA ASP A 392 -7.32 23.50 -0.67
C ASP A 392 -7.81 24.32 0.54
N ALA A 393 -8.20 23.65 1.62
CA ALA A 393 -8.52 24.24 2.92
C ALA A 393 -7.43 23.97 3.98
N ALA A 394 -7.28 24.86 4.96
CA ALA A 394 -6.33 24.66 6.06
C ALA A 394 -6.90 23.63 7.06
N LEU A 395 -6.04 22.68 7.48
CA LEU A 395 -6.35 21.79 8.59
C LEU A 395 -6.15 22.55 9.91
N ASN A 396 -7.23 22.74 10.65
CA ASN A 396 -7.29 23.48 11.90
C ASN A 396 -7.82 22.54 12.99
N HIS A 397 -6.92 21.80 13.63
CA HIS A 397 -7.29 20.91 14.72
C HIS A 397 -7.67 21.72 15.98
N SER A 398 -8.74 21.28 16.67
CA SER A 398 -8.97 21.73 18.05
C SER A 398 -7.95 21.04 18.95
N PRO A 399 -7.09 21.79 19.67
CA PRO A 399 -6.00 21.21 20.44
C PRO A 399 -6.56 20.38 21.61
N SER A 400 -6.08 19.15 21.70
CA SER A 400 -6.33 18.19 22.75
C SER A 400 -5.02 17.48 23.11
N SER A 401 -4.97 16.78 24.23
CA SER A 401 -3.73 16.12 24.69
C SER A 401 -3.18 15.10 23.69
N TYR A 402 -4.05 14.50 22.86
CA TYR A 402 -3.66 13.45 21.90
C TYR A 402 -3.29 13.98 20.51
N ASN A 403 -3.69 15.19 20.11
CA ASN A 403 -3.45 15.73 18.77
C ASN A 403 -2.54 16.97 18.73
N GLN A 404 -1.93 17.34 19.86
CA GLN A 404 -1.07 18.53 19.98
C GLN A 404 0.14 18.56 19.02
N PHE A 405 0.55 17.40 18.49
CA PHE A 405 1.67 17.27 17.53
C PHE A 405 1.21 17.03 16.09
N GLU A 406 -0.11 16.90 15.86
CA GLU A 406 -0.64 16.71 14.53
C GLU A 406 -0.41 17.94 13.64
N PHE A 407 -0.31 17.67 12.35
CA PHE A 407 -0.10 18.71 11.36
C PHE A 407 -1.32 19.62 11.28
N SER A 408 -1.11 20.92 11.46
CA SER A 408 -2.12 21.96 11.19
C SER A 408 -1.57 22.93 10.15
N GLY A 409 -2.37 23.24 9.14
CA GLY A 409 -1.99 24.12 8.03
C GLY A 409 -2.46 23.62 6.67
N LYS A 410 -2.01 24.32 5.63
CA LYS A 410 -2.43 24.09 4.24
C LYS A 410 -1.38 23.33 3.41
N GLN A 411 -0.12 23.37 3.82
CA GLN A 411 0.97 22.81 3.03
C GLN A 411 2.04 22.15 3.91
N LEU A 412 2.62 21.04 3.44
CA LEU A 412 3.65 20.31 4.17
C LEU A 412 4.72 19.84 3.18
N THR A 413 5.99 20.10 3.48
CA THR A 413 7.10 19.56 2.69
C THR A 413 7.90 18.58 3.54
N ASN A 414 8.20 17.42 2.97
CA ASN A 414 9.04 16.41 3.57
C ASN A 414 10.22 16.13 2.65
N PHE A 415 11.42 16.11 3.22
CA PHE A 415 12.64 15.68 2.54
C PHE A 415 13.28 14.56 3.34
N GLY A 416 13.83 13.57 2.66
CA GLY A 416 14.56 12.50 3.32
C GLY A 416 15.73 11.98 2.50
N SER A 417 16.70 11.43 3.23
CA SER A 417 17.82 10.70 2.66
C SER A 417 17.90 9.33 3.30
N ASP A 418 17.91 8.30 2.47
CA ASP A 418 18.03 6.91 2.89
C ASP A 418 19.36 6.31 2.41
N TYR A 419 19.85 5.34 3.18
CA TYR A 419 21.04 4.58 2.82
C TYR A 419 20.89 3.10 3.21
N SER A 420 21.61 2.26 2.48
CA SER A 420 21.86 0.87 2.82
C SER A 420 23.30 0.52 2.48
N LEU A 421 23.98 -0.18 3.37
CA LEU A 421 25.35 -0.64 3.18
C LEU A 421 25.49 -2.07 3.69
N LEU A 422 25.88 -2.97 2.80
CA LEU A 422 26.26 -4.33 3.09
C LEU A 422 27.79 -4.39 3.18
N PHE A 423 28.28 -4.67 4.37
CA PHE A 423 29.70 -4.81 4.66
C PHE A 423 29.95 -6.12 5.40
N HIS A 424 30.55 -7.10 4.71
CA HIS A 424 30.69 -8.47 5.21
C HIS A 424 29.34 -9.03 5.66
N ASN A 425 29.25 -9.46 6.92
CA ASN A 425 28.06 -9.99 7.56
C ASN A 425 27.18 -8.91 8.23
N PHE A 426 27.44 -7.63 7.97
CA PHE A 426 26.67 -6.50 8.49
C PHE A 426 25.85 -5.83 7.37
N ASN A 427 24.55 -5.66 7.60
CA ASN A 427 23.64 -4.90 6.75
C ASN A 427 23.16 -3.67 7.51
N PHE A 428 23.81 -2.54 7.26
CA PHE A 428 23.44 -1.23 7.79
C PHE A 428 22.39 -0.58 6.92
N PHE A 429 21.42 0.08 7.53
CA PHE A 429 20.40 0.84 6.82
C PHE A 429 19.89 2.00 7.67
N GLY A 430 19.37 3.03 7.02
CA GLY A 430 18.74 4.13 7.73
C GLY A 430 18.05 5.13 6.83
N GLU A 431 17.28 6.01 7.44
CA GLU A 431 16.65 7.16 6.81
C GLU A 431 16.69 8.36 7.77
N LEU A 432 17.05 9.51 7.23
CA LEU A 432 16.99 10.84 7.87
C LEU A 432 15.91 11.63 7.15
N ALA A 433 14.91 12.13 7.87
CA ALA A 433 13.81 12.90 7.30
C ALA A 433 13.63 14.25 8.02
N VAL A 434 13.27 15.26 7.25
CA VAL A 434 12.99 16.62 7.70
C VAL A 434 11.62 17.02 7.20
N SER A 435 10.78 17.55 8.08
CA SER A 435 9.49 18.13 7.74
C SER A 435 9.52 19.64 7.90
N THR A 436 8.98 20.36 6.93
CA THR A 436 8.82 21.81 6.98
C THR A 436 7.37 22.18 6.68
N ASN A 437 6.79 22.98 7.57
CA ASN A 437 5.51 23.62 7.34
C ASN A 437 5.70 25.14 7.52
N PRO A 438 5.36 25.96 6.52
CA PRO A 438 5.30 27.39 6.71
C PRO A 438 4.28 27.74 7.80
N ASP A 439 4.70 28.63 8.70
CA ASP A 439 3.87 29.06 9.82
C ASP A 439 2.56 29.68 9.30
N PRO A 440 1.39 29.20 9.72
CA PRO A 440 0.12 29.74 9.26
C PRO A 440 -0.07 31.23 9.55
N LYS A 441 0.72 31.87 10.44
CA LYS A 441 0.60 33.32 10.71
C LYS A 441 1.93 34.00 11.07
N GLY A 442 2.34 34.97 10.26
CA GLY A 442 3.23 36.08 10.66
C GLY A 442 2.54 37.08 11.61
N GLY A 443 1.79 36.61 12.60
CA GLY A 443 0.98 37.44 13.49
C GLY A 443 1.09 37.00 14.96
N ASN A 444 1.17 37.98 15.85
CA ASN A 444 1.36 37.90 17.31
C ASN A 444 0.28 37.09 18.07
N THR A 445 0.09 35.81 17.77
CA THR A 445 -0.75 34.91 18.58
C THR A 445 0.12 33.85 19.24
N LYS A 446 0.26 33.97 20.56
CA LYS A 446 0.95 33.03 21.45
C LYS A 446 0.15 31.72 21.54
N ALA A 447 0.18 30.89 20.50
CA ALA A 447 -0.09 29.47 20.65
C ALA A 447 1.18 28.83 21.26
N PRO A 448 1.07 28.01 22.33
CA PRO A 448 2.24 27.47 23.03
C PRO A 448 3.08 26.49 22.19
N PHE A 449 2.57 26.03 21.04
CA PHE A 449 3.28 25.23 20.06
C PHE A 449 3.20 25.91 18.68
N ARG A 450 4.36 26.34 18.15
CA ARG A 450 4.45 26.95 16.81
C ARG A 450 3.86 26.00 15.75
N ALA A 451 2.84 26.46 15.05
CA ALA A 451 2.19 25.70 13.98
C ALA A 451 3.09 25.55 12.74
N GLY A 452 4.05 26.46 12.53
CA GLY A 452 5.17 26.30 11.60
C GLY A 452 6.49 25.86 12.25
N GLY A 453 7.35 25.19 11.50
CA GLY A 453 8.68 24.81 11.99
C GLY A 453 9.35 23.67 11.22
N TYR A 454 10.60 23.40 11.61
CA TYR A 454 11.42 22.28 11.14
C TYR A 454 11.39 21.17 12.18
N GLY A 455 11.00 19.97 11.78
CA GLY A 455 11.10 18.76 12.60
C GLY A 455 12.01 17.75 11.94
N TYR A 456 12.75 17.00 12.74
CA TYR A 456 13.67 15.96 12.27
C TYR A 456 13.24 14.60 12.79
N ALA A 457 13.36 13.58 11.95
CA ALA A 457 13.20 12.19 12.32
C ALA A 457 14.35 11.39 11.73
N PHE A 458 14.83 10.41 12.48
CA PHE A 458 15.83 9.49 11.97
C PHE A 458 15.59 8.07 12.46
N LEU A 459 15.98 7.13 11.61
CA LEU A 459 15.93 5.71 11.88
C LEU A 459 17.22 5.11 11.33
N ASN A 460 17.90 4.32 12.17
CA ASN A 460 19.10 3.58 11.79
C ASN A 460 18.96 2.16 12.30
N GLY A 461 19.39 1.19 11.52
CA GLY A 461 19.39 -0.20 11.90
C GLY A 461 20.60 -0.95 11.36
N CYS A 462 20.89 -2.06 12.01
CA CYS A 462 21.94 -2.98 11.63
C CYS A 462 21.43 -4.41 11.83
N ILE A 463 21.52 -5.22 10.79
CA ILE A 463 21.31 -6.67 10.87
C ILE A 463 22.68 -7.33 10.71
N VAL A 464 23.04 -8.21 11.64
CA VAL A 464 24.31 -8.91 11.67
C VAL A 464 24.05 -10.40 11.63
N SER A 465 24.60 -11.10 10.63
CA SER A 465 24.61 -12.57 10.60
C SER A 465 25.87 -13.07 11.29
N LEU A 466 25.74 -13.56 12.52
CA LEU A 466 26.87 -14.04 13.32
C LEU A 466 27.22 -15.50 12.97
N ASP A 467 26.21 -16.31 12.67
CA ASP A 467 26.28 -17.72 12.27
C ASP A 467 25.11 -18.04 11.33
N PRO A 468 25.15 -19.08 10.47
CA PRO A 468 24.01 -19.48 9.66
C PRO A 468 22.69 -19.71 10.43
N LYS A 469 22.74 -19.90 11.75
CA LYS A 469 21.56 -20.04 12.61
C LYS A 469 21.36 -18.89 13.60
N LEU A 470 22.24 -17.90 13.63
CA LEU A 470 22.19 -16.79 14.59
C LEU A 470 22.36 -15.45 13.90
N SER A 471 21.31 -14.62 13.97
CA SER A 471 21.33 -13.24 13.52
C SER A 471 20.93 -12.28 14.64
N LEU A 472 21.55 -11.11 14.65
CA LEU A 472 21.27 -10.02 15.58
C LEU A 472 20.69 -8.83 14.80
N ALA A 473 19.61 -8.24 15.32
CA ALA A 473 18.99 -7.05 14.75
C ALA A 473 19.00 -5.91 15.78
N LEU A 474 19.60 -4.78 15.42
CA LEU A 474 19.66 -3.57 16.25
C LEU A 474 18.97 -2.44 15.49
N LEU A 475 18.05 -1.74 16.17
CA LEU A 475 17.35 -0.59 15.59
C LEU A 475 17.35 0.58 16.58
N HIS A 476 17.78 1.73 16.10
CA HIS A 476 17.75 2.99 16.83
C HIS A 476 16.92 4.02 16.05
N ARG A 477 15.91 4.59 16.69
CA ARG A 477 15.03 5.61 16.10
C ARG A 477 14.85 6.79 17.05
N ASN A 478 14.72 7.98 16.48
CA ASN A 478 14.33 9.18 17.20
C ASN A 478 13.44 10.04 16.30
N TYR A 479 12.21 10.26 16.72
CA TYR A 479 11.25 11.11 16.02
C TYR A 479 10.96 12.31 16.92
N GLN A 480 11.33 13.50 16.44
CA GLN A 480 11.03 14.71 17.20
C GLN A 480 9.53 14.98 17.18
N ARG A 481 8.99 15.52 18.28
CA ARG A 481 7.56 15.83 18.43
C ARG A 481 7.01 16.81 17.39
N ASN A 482 7.88 17.59 16.76
CA ASN A 482 7.51 18.55 15.72
C ASN A 482 7.76 18.01 14.30
N PHE A 483 8.24 16.77 14.16
CA PHE A 483 8.31 16.09 12.87
C PHE A 483 6.91 15.63 12.45
N ARG A 484 6.51 16.04 11.25
CA ARG A 484 5.16 15.78 10.72
C ARG A 484 5.29 15.20 9.33
N SER A 485 4.65 14.06 9.09
CA SER A 485 4.55 13.48 7.76
C SER A 485 3.20 12.79 7.61
N LEU A 486 2.42 13.23 6.62
CA LEU A 486 1.06 12.75 6.34
C LEU A 486 1.05 11.47 5.50
N SER A 487 2.19 11.08 4.96
CA SER A 487 2.35 9.85 4.17
C SER A 487 3.57 9.07 4.63
N ALA A 488 4.03 9.28 5.88
CA ALA A 488 5.01 8.39 6.50
C ALA A 488 4.31 7.14 7.00
N ASN A 489 5.02 6.03 6.91
CA ASN A 489 4.64 4.78 7.54
C ASN A 489 5.92 4.03 7.89
N ALA A 490 6.70 4.59 8.83
CA ALA A 490 8.00 4.06 9.24
C ALA A 490 7.86 2.99 10.33
N PHE A 491 8.97 2.38 10.75
CA PHE A 491 8.93 1.40 11.84
C PHE A 491 8.54 2.07 13.17
N SER A 492 7.27 1.89 13.56
CA SER A 492 6.66 2.37 14.81
C SER A 492 5.53 1.45 15.27
N GLU A 493 5.14 1.59 16.54
CA GLU A 493 3.91 0.95 17.06
C GLU A 493 2.65 1.70 16.59
N SER A 494 2.79 2.99 16.30
CA SER A 494 1.76 3.83 15.67
C SER A 494 2.01 3.94 14.17
N THR A 495 0.96 4.20 13.39
CA THR A 495 1.03 4.47 11.95
C THR A 495 1.64 5.84 11.62
N LYS A 496 1.71 6.76 12.60
CA LYS A 496 2.34 8.07 12.46
C LYS A 496 3.62 8.17 13.31
N PRO A 497 4.69 8.84 12.83
CA PRO A 497 5.94 9.03 13.58
C PRO A 497 5.86 9.98 14.80
N ALA A 498 4.68 10.48 15.19
CA ALA A 498 4.47 11.34 16.35
C ALA A 498 3.14 11.03 17.02
#